data_AF-H2BWN6-F1
#
_entry.id   AF-H2BWN6-F1
#
_cell.length_a   1.000
_cell.length_b   1.000
_cell.length_c   1.000
_cell.angle_alpha   90.00
_cell.angle_beta   90.00
_cell.angle_gamma   90.00
#
_symmetry.space_group_name_H-M   'P 1'
#
loop_
_entity.id
_entity.type
_entity.pdbx_description
1 polymer ?
#
loop_
_entity_poly.entity_id
_entity_poly.type
_entity_poly.pdbx_seq_one_letter_code
_entity_poly.pdbx_strand_id
1 'polypeptide(L)'
;MKKIYLVVVALFFMFSCEKEELTGPQDKNSKNHFTTVSKKEAVDLLHNLTVGKSGKSSELSIFYNQMQFETINNSHQHLTVIPVKTKYAGVYSRILLLKIDGELKSVLFKMIADEQGENKNLFSGRIIISDLNLKFIKGYRVKNGILVSKFVKSEPGTNKYIVVCCKCYKSR
;
A
#
# COMPACT_ATOMS: atom_id res chain seq x y z
N MET A 1 21.70 50.07 -35.65
CA MET A 1 21.31 48.67 -35.98
C MET A 1 22.12 47.76 -35.08
N LYS A 2 21.59 47.44 -33.89
CA LYS A 2 20.86 46.21 -33.54
C LYS A 2 21.75 44.95 -33.67
N LYS A 3 21.90 44.27 -32.51
CA LYS A 3 22.27 42.86 -32.29
C LYS A 3 23.76 42.57 -32.03
N ILE A 4 24.17 42.58 -30.77
CA ILE A 4 24.87 41.45 -30.11
C ILE A 4 24.40 41.44 -28.65
N TYR A 5 23.28 40.75 -28.41
CA TYR A 5 22.87 40.25 -27.10
C TYR A 5 22.41 38.82 -27.36
N LEU A 6 23.36 37.88 -27.44
CA LEU A 6 23.02 36.49 -27.71
C LEU A 6 24.10 35.52 -27.19
N VAL A 7 24.63 35.78 -25.98
CA VAL A 7 25.51 34.82 -25.30
C VAL A 7 25.10 34.55 -23.84
N VAL A 8 24.13 35.28 -23.27
CA VAL A 8 23.74 35.10 -21.85
C VAL A 8 22.59 34.09 -21.65
N VAL A 9 21.97 33.57 -22.71
CA VAL A 9 20.79 32.69 -22.60
C VAL A 9 21.14 31.19 -22.60
N ALA A 10 22.39 30.82 -22.82
CA ALA A 10 22.79 29.41 -22.93
C ALA A 10 23.16 28.72 -21.61
N LEU A 11 23.17 29.43 -20.46
CA LEU A 11 23.63 28.89 -19.17
C LEU A 11 22.49 28.53 -18.19
N PHE A 12 21.23 28.55 -18.63
CA PHE A 12 20.06 28.26 -17.78
C PHE A 12 19.42 26.88 -18.00
N PHE A 13 20.10 25.95 -18.70
CA PHE A 13 19.58 24.60 -18.99
C PHE A 13 20.19 23.49 -18.11
N MET A 14 20.53 23.78 -16.86
CA MET A 14 20.85 22.76 -15.84
C MET A 14 19.86 22.83 -14.68
N PHE A 15 18.55 22.83 -14.98
CA PHE A 15 17.54 22.50 -13.98
C PHE A 15 17.52 20.99 -13.79
N SER A 16 17.85 20.58 -12.57
CA SER A 16 17.83 19.21 -12.09
C SER A 16 16.50 18.51 -12.39
N CYS A 17 16.58 17.44 -13.18
CA CYS A 17 15.48 16.49 -13.36
C CYS A 17 15.43 15.59 -12.12
N GLU A 18 14.67 16.00 -11.09
CA GLU A 18 14.33 15.09 -10.01
C GLU A 18 13.29 14.08 -10.52
N LYS A 19 13.67 12.80 -10.56
CA LYS A 19 12.76 11.71 -10.93
C LYS A 19 11.82 11.50 -9.75
N GLU A 20 10.57 11.93 -9.88
CA GLU A 20 9.52 11.54 -8.94
C GLU A 20 9.21 10.05 -9.15
N GLU A 21 9.85 9.20 -8.36
CA GLU A 21 9.44 7.80 -8.21
C GLU A 21 8.06 7.76 -7.56
N LEU A 22 7.17 6.92 -8.13
CA LEU A 22 5.85 6.60 -7.60
C LEU A 22 5.95 5.94 -6.21
N THR A 23 6.23 6.74 -5.19
CA THR A 23 5.92 6.45 -3.81
C THR A 23 4.98 7.55 -3.32
N GLY A 24 3.96 7.17 -2.54
CA GLY A 24 3.16 8.15 -1.81
C GLY A 24 4.06 9.10 -1.01
N PRO A 25 3.54 10.24 -0.50
CA PRO A 25 4.33 11.39 -0.05
C PRO A 25 5.61 10.96 0.67
N GLN A 26 6.73 10.97 -0.07
CA GLN A 26 8.07 10.84 0.47
C GLN A 26 8.39 12.21 1.03
N ASP A 27 7.99 12.41 2.28
CA ASP A 27 8.52 13.50 3.06
C ASP A 27 10.01 13.20 3.24
N LYS A 28 10.86 13.90 2.48
CA LYS A 28 12.32 13.78 2.53
C LYS A 28 12.90 14.09 3.93
N ASN A 29 12.07 14.49 4.89
CA ASN A 29 12.42 14.73 6.28
C ASN A 29 11.84 13.73 7.30
N SER A 30 11.03 12.76 6.87
CA SER A 30 10.39 11.81 7.79
C SER A 30 11.24 10.55 7.88
N LYS A 31 12.28 10.58 8.73
CA LYS A 31 13.11 9.43 9.09
C LYS A 31 12.34 8.47 10.01
N ASN A 32 11.17 8.01 9.56
CA ASN A 32 10.32 7.12 10.34
C ASN A 32 11.08 5.83 10.59
N HIS A 33 11.35 5.55 11.86
CA HIS A 33 12.10 4.38 12.26
C HIS A 33 11.13 3.20 12.32
N PHE A 34 11.24 2.28 11.37
CA PHE A 34 10.42 1.07 11.35
C PHE A 34 11.18 -0.15 11.86
N THR A 35 10.47 -1.04 12.55
CA THR A 35 11.04 -2.30 13.06
C THR A 35 10.10 -3.49 12.86
N THR A 36 10.70 -4.67 12.80
CA THR A 36 10.00 -5.95 12.62
C THR A 36 9.13 -6.26 13.83
N VAL A 37 7.89 -6.69 13.61
CA VAL A 37 6.99 -7.16 14.68
C VAL A 37 7.28 -8.62 14.95
N SER A 38 7.62 -8.99 16.19
CA SER A 38 7.92 -10.38 16.53
C SER A 38 6.67 -11.28 16.46
N LYS A 39 6.88 -12.60 16.35
CA LYS A 39 5.77 -13.58 16.36
C LYS A 39 4.87 -13.43 17.59
N LYS A 40 5.49 -13.26 18.76
CA LYS A 40 4.77 -13.12 20.03
C LYS A 40 3.88 -11.88 20.02
N GLU A 41 4.43 -10.73 19.67
CA GLU A 41 3.67 -9.48 19.62
C GLU A 41 2.54 -9.52 18.60
N ALA A 42 2.77 -10.15 17.44
CA ALA A 42 1.75 -10.35 16.43
C ALA A 42 0.58 -11.19 16.95
N VAL A 43 0.88 -12.30 17.65
CA VAL A 43 -0.11 -13.20 18.24
C VAL A 43 -0.88 -12.48 19.36
N ASP A 44 -0.18 -11.78 20.27
CA ASP A 44 -0.79 -11.04 21.38
C ASP A 44 -1.77 -9.96 20.88
N LEU A 45 -1.39 -9.19 19.84
CA LEU A 45 -2.25 -8.20 19.21
C LEU A 45 -3.55 -8.83 18.67
N LEU A 46 -3.42 -9.94 17.95
CA LEU A 46 -4.55 -10.56 17.26
C LEU A 46 -5.50 -11.28 18.23
N HIS A 47 -4.99 -11.89 19.31
CA HIS A 47 -5.84 -12.42 20.37
C HIS A 47 -6.64 -11.33 21.08
N ASN A 48 -6.05 -10.16 21.33
CA ASN A 48 -6.79 -9.05 21.95
C ASN A 48 -7.93 -8.53 21.04
N LEU A 49 -7.78 -8.64 19.72
CA LEU A 49 -8.82 -8.24 18.76
C LEU A 49 -9.97 -9.25 18.66
N THR A 50 -9.69 -10.54 18.81
CA THR A 50 -10.74 -11.58 18.81
C THR A 50 -11.54 -11.58 20.11
N VAL A 51 -10.89 -11.31 21.25
CA VAL A 51 -11.52 -11.29 22.59
C VAL A 51 -12.40 -10.05 22.81
N GLY A 52 -12.06 -8.90 22.20
CA GLY A 52 -12.78 -7.63 22.41
C GLY A 52 -13.97 -7.35 21.47
N LYS A 53 -14.19 -8.15 20.41
CA LYS A 53 -15.21 -7.85 19.37
C LYS A 53 -15.97 -9.10 18.92
N SER A 54 -16.83 -9.61 19.79
CA SER A 54 -17.72 -10.76 19.56
C SER A 54 -18.76 -10.60 18.42
N GLY A 55 -18.76 -9.50 17.66
CA GLY A 55 -19.72 -9.27 16.57
C GLY A 55 -19.17 -9.27 15.14
N LYS A 56 -17.85 -9.14 14.91
CA LYS A 56 -17.28 -8.97 13.55
C LYS A 56 -16.02 -9.80 13.27
N SER A 57 -15.41 -10.41 14.29
CA SER A 57 -14.23 -11.26 14.14
C SER A 57 -14.53 -12.60 13.44
N SER A 58 -15.79 -13.00 13.32
CA SER A 58 -16.21 -14.25 12.66
C SER A 58 -15.97 -14.26 11.14
N GLU A 59 -15.60 -13.13 10.54
CA GLU A 59 -15.41 -12.99 9.09
C GLU A 59 -13.97 -13.30 8.62
N LEU A 60 -13.00 -13.41 9.54
CA LEU A 60 -11.59 -13.63 9.23
C LEU A 60 -11.07 -14.92 9.88
N SER A 61 -10.62 -15.89 9.07
CA SER A 61 -9.88 -17.05 9.56
C SER A 61 -8.37 -16.79 9.44
N ILE A 62 -7.70 -16.62 10.58
CA ILE A 62 -6.28 -16.25 10.65
C ILE A 62 -5.42 -17.52 10.75
N PHE A 63 -4.41 -17.67 9.88
CA PHE A 63 -3.50 -18.82 9.87
C PHE A 63 -2.17 -18.50 10.55
N TYR A 64 -2.17 -18.49 11.89
CA TYR A 64 -0.99 -18.12 12.70
C TYR A 64 0.26 -18.96 12.39
N ASN A 65 0.08 -20.25 12.07
CA ASN A 65 1.17 -21.17 11.73
C ASN A 65 1.81 -20.89 10.36
N GLN A 66 1.17 -20.08 9.52
CA GLN A 66 1.68 -19.67 8.20
C GLN A 66 2.25 -18.25 8.22
N MET A 67 2.55 -17.69 9.39
CA MET A 67 3.18 -16.38 9.53
C MET A 67 4.58 -16.38 8.88
N GLN A 68 4.84 -15.35 8.08
CA GLN A 68 6.08 -15.15 7.33
C GLN A 68 6.66 -13.76 7.60
N PHE A 69 7.93 -13.59 7.26
CA PHE A 69 8.67 -12.35 7.38
C PHE A 69 9.20 -11.96 6.00
N GLU A 70 8.55 -11.01 5.35
CA GLU A 70 8.94 -10.52 4.02
C GLU A 70 9.99 -9.42 4.17
N THR A 71 11.10 -9.49 3.44
CA THR A 71 12.14 -8.46 3.48
C THR A 71 11.62 -7.12 2.97
N ILE A 72 11.94 -6.05 3.70
CA ILE A 72 11.68 -4.68 3.24
C ILE A 72 12.91 -4.18 2.50
N ASN A 73 12.74 -3.71 1.26
CA ASN A 73 13.84 -3.18 0.45
C ASN A 73 14.61 -2.09 1.21
N ASN A 74 15.94 -2.09 1.06
CA ASN A 74 16.86 -1.15 1.70
C ASN A 74 16.81 -1.16 3.24
N SER A 75 16.48 -2.31 3.85
CA SER A 75 16.44 -2.48 5.30
C SER A 75 16.77 -3.90 5.73
N HIS A 76 17.29 -4.05 6.95
CA HIS A 76 17.42 -5.34 7.63
C HIS A 76 16.13 -5.75 8.37
N GLN A 77 15.10 -4.92 8.31
CA GLN A 77 13.81 -5.17 8.93
C GLN A 77 12.90 -5.94 7.97
N HIS A 78 11.96 -6.68 8.55
CA HIS A 78 10.99 -7.48 7.84
C HIS A 78 9.57 -6.98 8.12
N LEU A 79 8.72 -7.13 7.10
CA LEU A 79 7.29 -7.02 7.22
C LEU A 79 6.74 -8.35 7.72
N THR A 80 6.03 -8.34 8.85
CA THR A 80 5.39 -9.56 9.37
C THR A 80 4.07 -9.75 8.65
N VAL A 81 3.92 -10.91 8.01
CA VAL A 81 2.81 -11.25 7.12
C VAL A 81 2.09 -12.49 7.62
N ILE A 82 0.77 -12.39 7.79
CA ILE A 82 -0.07 -13.50 8.28
C ILE A 82 -1.18 -13.74 7.27
N PRO A 83 -1.24 -14.91 6.61
CA PRO A 83 -2.34 -15.23 5.71
C PRO A 83 -3.68 -15.26 6.44
N VAL A 84 -4.72 -14.78 5.77
CA VAL A 84 -6.09 -14.76 6.30
C VAL A 84 -7.08 -15.18 5.22
N LYS A 85 -8.07 -15.99 5.58
CA LYS A 85 -9.23 -16.26 4.72
C LYS A 85 -10.38 -15.35 5.13
N THR A 86 -11.04 -14.75 4.13
CA THR A 86 -12.29 -14.01 4.34
C THR A 86 -13.47 -14.86 3.88
N LYS A 87 -14.71 -14.42 4.14
CA LYS A 87 -15.91 -15.08 3.59
C LYS A 87 -16.00 -15.05 2.06
N TYR A 88 -15.25 -14.18 1.39
CA TYR A 88 -15.26 -14.03 -0.06
C TYR A 88 -14.23 -14.95 -0.72
N ALA A 89 -14.69 -15.85 -1.59
CA ALA A 89 -13.84 -16.71 -2.39
C ALA A 89 -13.03 -15.88 -3.42
N GLY A 90 -11.84 -16.36 -3.77
CA GLY A 90 -10.98 -15.72 -4.79
C GLY A 90 -10.30 -14.42 -4.34
N VAL A 91 -10.41 -14.04 -3.05
CA VAL A 91 -9.72 -12.86 -2.50
C VAL A 91 -8.48 -13.29 -1.74
N TYR A 92 -7.30 -12.95 -2.29
CA TYR A 92 -6.04 -13.16 -1.58
C TYR A 92 -5.92 -12.12 -0.46
N SER A 93 -5.87 -12.58 0.79
CA SER A 93 -5.91 -11.70 1.96
C SER A 93 -4.81 -12.03 2.95
N ARG A 94 -4.20 -10.99 3.52
CA ARG A 94 -3.14 -11.12 4.53
C ARG A 94 -3.17 -9.94 5.49
N ILE A 95 -2.86 -10.20 6.75
CA ILE A 95 -2.59 -9.17 7.74
C ILE A 95 -1.11 -8.80 7.63
N LEU A 96 -0.84 -7.50 7.59
CA LEU A 96 0.51 -6.94 7.54
C LEU A 96 0.76 -6.16 8.83
N LEU A 97 1.90 -6.40 9.47
CA LEU A 97 2.28 -5.80 10.74
C LEU A 97 3.68 -5.19 10.64
N LEU A 98 3.83 -3.97 11.14
CA LEU A 98 5.11 -3.27 11.24
C LEU A 98 5.07 -2.31 12.43
N LYS A 99 6.19 -2.14 13.14
CA LYS A 99 6.31 -1.03 14.09
C LYS A 99 6.80 0.20 13.35
N ILE A 100 6.15 1.34 13.56
CA ILE A 100 6.58 2.63 13.04
C ILE A 100 6.70 3.54 14.25
N ASP A 101 7.91 4.04 14.50
CA ASP A 101 8.27 4.88 15.65
C ASP A 101 7.88 4.22 16.99
N GLY A 102 8.14 2.91 17.08
CA GLY A 102 7.83 2.09 18.25
C GLY A 102 6.36 1.64 18.35
N GLU A 103 5.45 2.23 17.58
CA GLU A 103 4.04 1.86 17.58
C GLU A 103 3.73 0.72 16.61
N LEU A 104 3.11 -0.33 17.10
CA LEU A 104 2.65 -1.45 16.28
C LEU A 104 1.49 -1.00 15.39
N LYS A 105 1.71 -1.01 14.07
CA LYS A 105 0.69 -0.76 13.05
C LYS A 105 0.26 -2.07 12.39
N SER A 106 -1.04 -2.17 12.11
CA SER A 106 -1.63 -3.35 11.49
C SER A 106 -2.65 -2.97 10.43
N VAL A 107 -2.68 -3.72 9.33
CA VAL A 107 -3.68 -3.57 8.27
C VAL A 107 -4.09 -4.94 7.72
N LEU A 108 -5.34 -5.03 7.24
CA LEU A 108 -5.79 -6.12 6.38
C LEU A 108 -5.59 -5.70 4.93
N PHE A 109 -4.73 -6.44 4.23
CA PHE A 109 -4.42 -6.25 2.82
C PHE A 109 -5.13 -7.31 1.98
N LYS A 110 -5.87 -6.87 0.96
CA LYS A 110 -6.64 -7.74 0.07
C LYS A 110 -6.29 -7.46 -1.39
N MET A 111 -6.08 -8.52 -2.16
CA MET A 111 -5.95 -8.49 -3.62
C MET A 111 -7.12 -9.25 -4.24
N ILE A 112 -7.82 -8.58 -5.14
CA ILE A 112 -8.95 -9.12 -5.89
C ILE A 112 -8.55 -9.04 -7.35
N ALA A 113 -8.24 -10.19 -7.96
CA ALA A 113 -7.86 -10.23 -9.37
C ALA A 113 -9.05 -9.86 -10.28
N ASP A 114 -8.78 -9.17 -11.37
CA ASP A 114 -9.75 -9.01 -12.46
C ASP A 114 -9.78 -10.34 -13.27
N GLU A 115 -10.96 -10.81 -13.66
CA GLU A 115 -11.14 -12.08 -14.39
C GLU A 115 -10.43 -12.11 -15.77
N GLN A 116 -10.07 -10.93 -16.30
CA GLN A 116 -9.57 -10.74 -17.66
C GLN A 116 -8.22 -9.98 -17.68
N GLY A 117 -7.26 -10.39 -16.84
CA GLY A 117 -5.91 -9.83 -16.92
C GLY A 117 -5.27 -10.08 -18.29
N GLU A 118 -4.92 -9.02 -19.03
CA GLU A 118 -4.28 -9.11 -20.35
C GLU A 118 -2.91 -9.82 -20.29
N ASN A 119 -2.22 -9.73 -19.14
CA ASN A 119 -0.94 -10.39 -18.89
C ASN A 119 -1.06 -11.34 -17.69
N LYS A 120 -0.90 -12.65 -17.93
CA LYS A 120 -0.99 -13.68 -16.88
C LYS A 120 0.14 -13.61 -15.83
N ASN A 121 1.25 -12.95 -16.14
CA ASN A 121 2.41 -12.87 -15.25
C ASN A 121 2.37 -11.66 -14.31
N LEU A 122 1.52 -10.67 -14.59
CA LEU A 122 1.45 -9.43 -13.82
C LEU A 122 0.05 -9.26 -13.23
N PHE A 123 0.00 -8.82 -11.98
CA PHE A 123 -1.28 -8.62 -11.30
C PHE A 123 -2.10 -7.50 -11.97
N SER A 124 -3.33 -7.83 -12.34
CA SER A 124 -4.38 -6.88 -12.71
C SER A 124 -5.57 -7.10 -11.79
N GLY A 125 -6.10 -6.03 -11.21
CA GLY A 125 -7.15 -6.15 -10.22
C GLY A 125 -7.24 -4.95 -9.28
N ARG A 126 -7.75 -5.22 -8.09
CA ARG A 126 -7.95 -4.24 -7.03
C ARG A 126 -7.16 -4.63 -5.79
N ILE A 127 -6.47 -3.65 -5.22
CA ILE A 127 -5.84 -3.75 -3.90
C ILE A 127 -6.70 -2.95 -2.93
N ILE A 128 -7.12 -3.57 -1.83
CA ILE A 128 -7.90 -2.93 -0.77
C ILE A 128 -7.16 -3.08 0.55
N ILE A 129 -6.97 -1.97 1.25
CA ILE A 129 -6.32 -1.89 2.56
C ILE A 129 -7.37 -1.39 3.55
N SER A 130 -7.64 -2.18 4.57
CA SER A 130 -8.54 -1.84 5.67
C SER A 130 -7.85 -2.00 7.02
N ASP A 131 -8.44 -1.48 8.08
CA ASP A 131 -8.08 -1.89 9.43
C ASP A 131 -8.54 -3.34 9.69
N LEU A 132 -8.18 -3.88 10.85
CA LEU A 132 -8.58 -5.23 11.27
C LEU A 132 -10.08 -5.33 11.63
N ASN A 133 -10.81 -4.22 11.64
CA ASN A 133 -12.26 -4.15 11.81
C ASN A 133 -13.01 -4.00 10.47
N LEU A 134 -12.30 -4.22 9.36
CA LEU A 134 -12.81 -4.11 7.99
C LEU A 134 -13.20 -2.68 7.58
N LYS A 135 -12.80 -1.65 8.35
CA LYS A 135 -12.97 -0.26 7.96
C LYS A 135 -11.94 0.08 6.89
N PHE A 136 -12.42 0.47 5.72
CA PHE A 136 -11.57 0.86 4.59
C PHE A 136 -10.63 2.01 4.96
N ILE A 137 -9.35 1.88 4.58
CA ILE A 137 -8.31 2.90 4.75
C ILE A 137 -7.94 3.46 3.37
N LYS A 138 -7.52 2.59 2.44
CA LYS A 138 -7.07 2.95 1.09
C LYS A 138 -7.36 1.81 0.12
N GLY A 139 -7.34 2.11 -1.16
CA GLY A 139 -7.27 1.07 -2.18
C GLY A 139 -6.92 1.62 -3.54
N TYR A 140 -6.59 0.71 -4.44
CA TYR A 140 -6.01 1.01 -5.74
C TYR A 140 -6.55 0.07 -6.80
N ARG A 141 -6.57 0.55 -8.03
CA ARG A 141 -6.68 -0.30 -9.22
C ARG A 141 -5.29 -0.51 -9.81
N VAL A 142 -5.00 -1.76 -10.13
CA VAL A 142 -3.75 -2.20 -10.75
C VAL A 142 -4.06 -2.78 -12.13
N LYS A 143 -3.28 -2.41 -13.14
CA LYS A 143 -3.30 -3.04 -14.46
C LYS A 143 -1.89 -3.42 -14.85
N ASN A 144 -1.67 -4.70 -15.14
CA ASN A 144 -0.37 -5.26 -15.54
C ASN A 144 0.76 -4.80 -14.59
N GLY A 145 0.53 -4.89 -13.27
CA GLY A 145 1.48 -4.49 -12.22
C GLY A 145 1.56 -2.97 -11.95
N ILE A 146 0.89 -2.14 -12.74
CA ILE A 146 0.95 -0.68 -12.63
C ILE A 146 -0.28 -0.14 -11.88
N LEU A 147 -0.05 0.71 -10.88
CA LEU A 147 -1.12 1.45 -10.19
C LEU A 147 -1.73 2.49 -11.15
N VAL A 148 -2.96 2.28 -11.60
CA VAL A 148 -3.64 3.17 -12.56
C VAL A 148 -4.64 4.11 -11.91
N SER A 149 -5.14 3.76 -10.72
CA SER A 149 -6.02 4.66 -9.98
C SER A 149 -6.02 4.36 -8.48
N LYS A 150 -6.46 5.35 -7.70
CA LYS A 150 -6.66 5.28 -6.26
C LYS A 150 -8.13 5.51 -5.93
N PHE A 151 -8.64 4.75 -4.97
CA PHE A 151 -9.96 4.99 -4.37
C PHE A 151 -9.82 6.06 -3.29
N VAL A 152 -10.54 7.16 -3.44
CA VAL A 152 -10.58 8.29 -2.51
C VAL A 152 -11.99 8.38 -1.94
N LYS A 153 -12.12 8.68 -0.65
CA LYS A 153 -13.45 8.87 -0.04
C LYS A 153 -14.09 10.12 -0.66
N SER A 154 -15.35 10.01 -1.07
CA SER A 154 -16.09 11.11 -1.70
C SER A 154 -16.26 12.28 -0.73
N GLU A 155 -16.58 12.01 0.54
CA GLU A 155 -16.78 13.02 1.60
C GLU A 155 -16.51 12.45 3.01
N PRO A 156 -16.18 13.27 4.03
CA PRO A 156 -16.05 12.83 5.42
C PRO A 156 -17.42 12.41 6.00
N GLY A 157 -17.74 11.12 5.93
CA GLY A 157 -18.94 10.55 6.56
C GLY A 157 -19.75 9.61 5.69
N THR A 158 -19.53 9.65 4.36
CA THR A 158 -20.22 8.78 3.41
C THR A 158 -19.38 7.53 3.06
N ASN A 159 -20.04 6.40 2.77
CA ASN A 159 -19.36 5.18 2.30
C ASN A 159 -19.10 5.17 0.79
N LYS A 160 -19.16 6.34 0.13
CA LYS A 160 -18.97 6.48 -1.31
C LYS A 160 -17.50 6.78 -1.62
N TYR A 161 -16.94 6.10 -2.62
CA TYR A 161 -15.55 6.28 -3.05
C TYR A 161 -15.50 6.73 -4.52
N ILE A 162 -14.62 7.68 -4.81
CA ILE A 162 -14.32 8.18 -6.15
C ILE A 162 -13.01 7.55 -6.63
N VAL A 163 -12.96 7.20 -7.90
CA VAL A 163 -11.74 6.70 -8.55
C VAL A 163 -10.98 7.87 -9.13
N VAL A 164 -9.76 8.11 -8.65
CA VAL A 164 -8.85 9.12 -9.20
C VAL A 164 -7.76 8.43 -9.98
N CYS A 165 -7.63 8.71 -11.27
CA CYS A 165 -6.57 8.16 -12.11
C CYS A 165 -5.19 8.65 -11.64
N CYS A 166 -4.28 7.71 -11.41
CA CYS A 166 -2.86 8.00 -11.29
C CYS A 166 -2.38 8.41 -12.69
N LYS A 167 -1.65 9.53 -12.84
CA LYS A 167 -1.07 9.89 -14.14
C LYS A 167 -0.23 8.72 -14.64
N CYS A 168 -0.65 8.08 -15.74
CA CYS A 168 0.08 6.99 -16.36
C CYS A 168 1.37 7.55 -16.97
N TYR A 169 2.53 7.21 -16.41
CA TYR A 169 3.81 7.43 -17.08
C TYR A 169 3.85 6.52 -18.31
N LYS A 170 3.78 7.12 -19.50
CA LYS A 170 3.95 6.42 -20.77
C LYS A 170 5.46 6.22 -20.94
N SER A 171 5.98 5.02 -20.66
CA SER A 171 7.32 4.66 -21.15
C SER A 171 7.23 4.65 -22.67
N ARG A 172 7.94 5.57 -23.32
CA ARG A 172 8.29 5.45 -24.74
C ARG A 172 9.30 4.33 -24.91
#